data_AF-A0A3N9V7Q3-F1
#
_entry.id   AF-A0A3N9V7Q3-F1
#
_cell.length_a   1.000
_cell.length_b   1.000
_cell.length_c   1.000
_cell.angle_alpha   90.00
_cell.angle_beta   90.00
_cell.angle_gamma   90.00
#
_symmetry.space_group_name_H-M   'P 1'
#
loop_
_entity.id
_entity.type
_entity.pdbx_description
1 polymer ?
#
loop_
_entity_poly.entity_id
_entity_poly.type
_entity_poly.pdbx_seq_one_letter_code
_entity_poly.pdbx_strand_id
1 'polypeptide(L)'
;MAKNEKFSHKDFMHKILTDTDPKDWDDTEVVGSCFYNETPRTKVFPDGIKNVKFIGCNLDNIVIPETCTMEKCTNKLIQVQSDLNDWILDEDLKPVEPLNKARYIKLGVSYDPKDLPGIKVAENVLETKLGQLEEKFEADKVAATASLESAATWRK
;
A
#
# COMPACT_ATOMS: atom_id res chain seq x y z
N MET A 1 -3.08 -11.03 -26.53
CA MET A 1 -1.85 -10.38 -27.01
C MET A 1 -0.66 -11.24 -26.60
N ALA A 2 0.55 -11.01 -27.12
CA ALA A 2 1.72 -11.81 -26.73
C ALA A 2 2.23 -11.35 -25.35
N LYS A 3 2.61 -12.28 -24.48
CA LYS A 3 3.22 -11.95 -23.18
C LYS A 3 4.58 -11.29 -23.40
N ASN A 4 4.80 -10.18 -22.72
CA ASN A 4 6.04 -9.43 -22.74
C ASN A 4 7.01 -10.01 -21.70
N GLU A 5 7.89 -10.92 -22.13
CA GLU A 5 8.85 -11.58 -21.23
C GLU A 5 9.89 -10.62 -20.64
N LYS A 6 10.14 -9.47 -21.30
CA LYS A 6 11.06 -8.44 -20.80
C LYS A 6 10.52 -7.76 -19.54
N PHE A 7 9.21 -7.51 -19.49
CA PHE A 7 8.58 -6.72 -18.43
C PHE A 7 7.67 -7.52 -17.51
N SER A 8 7.41 -8.81 -17.76
CA SER A 8 6.55 -9.66 -16.90
C SER A 8 7.33 -10.34 -15.78
N HIS A 9 6.69 -10.51 -14.61
CA HIS A 9 7.23 -11.12 -13.40
C HIS A 9 8.54 -10.48 -12.92
N LYS A 10 8.59 -9.15 -13.00
CA LYS A 10 9.77 -8.36 -12.60
C LYS A 10 9.39 -7.34 -11.53
N ASP A 11 10.41 -6.98 -10.77
CA ASP A 11 10.36 -5.86 -9.84
C ASP A 11 10.99 -4.61 -10.48
N PHE A 12 10.14 -3.62 -10.75
CA PHE A 12 10.50 -2.28 -11.23
C PHE A 12 10.16 -1.22 -10.19
N MET A 13 10.05 -1.59 -8.92
CA MET A 13 9.82 -0.62 -7.84
C MET A 13 10.84 0.51 -7.90
N HIS A 14 10.36 1.75 -7.80
CA HIS A 14 11.13 3.00 -7.90
C HIS A 14 11.85 3.24 -9.24
N LYS A 15 11.61 2.42 -10.26
CA LYS A 15 12.23 2.63 -11.57
C LYS A 15 11.38 3.53 -12.45
N ILE A 16 12.06 4.36 -13.22
CA ILE A 16 11.47 5.14 -14.31
C ILE A 16 11.93 4.50 -15.62
N LEU A 17 10.99 4.16 -16.49
CA LEU A 17 11.21 3.45 -17.74
C LEU A 17 10.90 4.33 -18.96
N THR A 18 10.81 5.65 -18.76
CA THR A 18 10.48 6.63 -19.80
C THR A 18 11.46 6.64 -20.96
N ASP A 19 12.68 6.14 -20.74
CA ASP A 19 13.75 6.10 -21.74
C ASP A 19 13.76 4.77 -22.55
N THR A 20 12.83 3.86 -22.29
CA THR A 20 12.69 2.62 -23.07
C THR A 20 11.93 2.88 -24.38
N ASP A 21 12.24 2.12 -25.44
CA ASP A 21 11.55 2.25 -26.72
C ASP A 21 10.06 1.83 -26.54
N PRO A 22 9.08 2.68 -26.87
CA PRO A 22 7.66 2.31 -26.79
C PRO A 22 7.31 1.02 -27.53
N LYS A 23 8.03 0.71 -28.61
CA LYS A 23 7.83 -0.53 -29.38
C LYS A 23 8.15 -1.80 -28.60
N ASP A 24 8.96 -1.70 -27.54
CA ASP A 24 9.20 -2.83 -26.64
C ASP A 24 7.96 -3.19 -25.82
N TRP A 25 6.95 -2.32 -25.78
CA TRP A 25 5.71 -2.47 -25.01
C TRP A 25 4.49 -2.73 -25.88
N ASP A 26 4.43 -2.10 -27.05
CA ASP A 26 3.25 -2.06 -27.90
C ASP A 26 2.65 -3.45 -28.19
N ASP A 27 1.32 -3.55 -28.11
CA ASP A 27 0.55 -4.75 -28.44
C ASP A 27 0.93 -6.01 -27.60
N THR A 28 1.43 -5.80 -26.36
CA THR A 28 1.85 -6.88 -25.45
C THR A 28 1.11 -6.94 -24.11
N GLU A 29 1.15 -8.10 -23.46
CA GLU A 29 0.65 -8.33 -22.10
C GLU A 29 1.79 -8.33 -21.09
N VAL A 30 1.70 -7.49 -20.06
CA VAL A 30 2.65 -7.47 -18.94
C VAL A 30 1.99 -8.11 -17.73
N VAL A 31 2.55 -9.21 -17.25
CA VAL A 31 1.91 -10.05 -16.22
C VAL A 31 2.72 -10.04 -14.92
N GLY A 32 2.05 -9.78 -13.79
CA GLY A 32 2.59 -10.04 -12.45
C GLY A 32 3.84 -9.25 -12.08
N SER A 33 3.96 -8.00 -12.55
CA SER A 33 5.10 -7.14 -12.26
C SER A 33 4.74 -6.02 -11.29
N CYS A 34 5.75 -5.52 -10.58
CA CYS A 34 5.63 -4.38 -9.68
C CYS A 34 6.23 -3.14 -10.33
N PHE A 35 5.47 -2.04 -10.43
CA PHE A 35 5.92 -0.75 -10.95
C PHE A 35 5.75 0.38 -9.93
N TYR A 36 5.49 0.07 -8.67
CA TYR A 36 5.22 1.04 -7.59
C TYR A 36 6.28 2.16 -7.50
N ASN A 37 5.82 3.37 -7.19
CA ASN A 37 6.66 4.51 -6.83
C ASN A 37 6.13 5.22 -5.58
N GLU A 38 7.01 5.90 -4.84
CA GLU A 38 6.63 6.64 -3.62
C GLU A 38 5.75 7.85 -3.92
N THR A 39 6.01 8.55 -5.02
CA THR A 39 5.29 9.77 -5.37
C THR A 39 4.01 9.44 -6.15
N PRO A 40 2.82 9.85 -5.69
CA PRO A 40 1.58 9.68 -6.45
C PRO A 40 1.66 10.31 -7.83
N ARG A 41 1.02 9.67 -8.82
CA ARG A 41 1.00 10.13 -10.22
C ARG A 41 2.39 10.18 -10.86
N THR A 42 3.25 9.23 -10.52
CA THR A 42 4.55 9.09 -11.18
C THR A 42 4.37 8.53 -12.59
N LYS A 43 5.00 9.19 -13.55
CA LYS A 43 5.09 8.72 -14.93
C LYS A 43 6.25 7.74 -15.07
N VAL A 44 5.94 6.45 -15.13
CA VAL A 44 6.96 5.38 -15.24
C VAL A 44 7.17 4.95 -16.68
N PHE A 45 6.10 4.84 -17.48
CA PHE A 45 6.16 4.29 -18.82
C PHE A 45 6.61 5.33 -19.85
N PRO A 46 7.24 4.89 -20.96
CA PRO A 46 7.59 5.80 -22.04
C PRO A 46 6.36 6.38 -22.72
N ASP A 47 6.52 7.57 -23.28
CA ASP A 47 5.44 8.23 -24.01
C ASP A 47 5.06 7.45 -25.27
N GLY A 48 3.77 7.40 -25.56
CA GLY A 48 3.26 6.83 -26.81
C GLY A 48 3.17 5.31 -26.84
N ILE A 49 3.35 4.60 -25.71
CA ILE A 49 3.00 3.18 -25.65
C ILE A 49 1.51 2.99 -25.97
N LYS A 50 1.17 1.91 -26.66
CA LYS A 50 -0.20 1.63 -27.08
C LYS A 50 -0.56 0.16 -26.90
N ASN A 51 -1.85 -0.06 -26.62
CA ASN A 51 -2.43 -1.40 -26.54
C ASN A 51 -1.64 -2.33 -25.59
N VAL A 52 -1.19 -1.82 -24.45
CA VAL A 52 -0.55 -2.66 -23.42
C VAL A 52 -1.62 -3.13 -22.45
N LYS A 53 -1.62 -4.43 -22.14
CA LYS A 53 -2.51 -4.99 -21.12
C LYS A 53 -1.71 -5.43 -19.91
N PHE A 54 -1.91 -4.76 -18.78
CA PHE A 54 -1.32 -5.14 -17.50
C PHE A 54 -2.23 -6.15 -16.79
N ILE A 55 -1.67 -7.25 -16.30
CA ILE A 55 -2.44 -8.33 -15.66
C ILE A 55 -1.80 -8.69 -14.32
N GLY A 56 -2.52 -8.48 -13.21
CA GLY A 56 -2.03 -8.82 -11.88
C GLY A 56 -0.78 -8.02 -11.45
N CYS A 57 -0.60 -6.82 -11.99
CA CYS A 57 0.53 -5.95 -11.68
C CYS A 57 0.21 -5.04 -10.48
N ASN A 58 1.24 -4.70 -9.70
CA ASN A 58 1.15 -3.56 -8.79
C ASN A 58 1.53 -2.30 -9.56
N LEU A 59 0.55 -1.41 -9.79
CA LEU A 59 0.72 -0.13 -10.48
C LEU A 59 0.38 1.04 -9.53
N ASP A 60 0.46 0.85 -8.22
CA ASP A 60 0.16 1.90 -7.26
C ASP A 60 1.08 3.13 -7.50
N ASN A 61 0.48 4.32 -7.38
CA ASN A 61 1.07 5.62 -7.69
C ASN A 61 1.45 5.88 -9.15
N ILE A 62 1.13 5.00 -10.08
CA ILE A 62 1.56 5.13 -11.48
C ILE A 62 0.49 5.77 -12.36
N VAL A 63 0.90 6.70 -13.22
CA VAL A 63 0.06 7.19 -14.33
C VAL A 63 0.01 6.13 -15.42
N ILE A 64 -1.17 5.60 -15.67
CA ILE A 64 -1.41 4.61 -16.74
C ILE A 64 -1.79 5.36 -18.01
N PRO A 65 -1.07 5.18 -19.13
CA PRO A 65 -1.45 5.78 -20.40
C PRO A 65 -2.85 5.32 -20.85
N GLU A 66 -3.65 6.23 -21.42
CA GLU A 66 -5.06 6.00 -21.80
C GLU A 66 -5.26 4.83 -22.78
N THR A 67 -4.23 4.53 -23.56
CA THR A 67 -4.20 3.43 -24.55
C THR A 67 -3.98 2.05 -23.91
N CYS A 68 -3.72 2.00 -22.61
CA CYS A 68 -3.42 0.78 -21.87
C CYS A 68 -4.64 0.31 -21.07
N THR A 69 -4.67 -0.99 -20.77
CA THR A 69 -5.74 -1.61 -19.98
C THR A 69 -5.17 -2.36 -18.79
N MET A 70 -5.99 -2.51 -17.74
CA MET A 70 -5.61 -3.22 -16.51
C MET A 70 -6.60 -4.33 -16.21
N GLU A 71 -6.09 -5.50 -15.82
CA GLU A 71 -6.89 -6.63 -15.33
C GLU A 71 -6.29 -7.13 -14.01
N LYS A 72 -7.09 -7.16 -12.93
CA LYS A 72 -6.65 -7.64 -11.60
C LYS A 72 -5.39 -6.92 -11.05
N CYS A 73 -5.12 -5.71 -11.51
CA CYS A 73 -4.04 -4.87 -11.00
C CYS A 73 -4.48 -4.05 -9.79
N THR A 74 -3.52 -3.48 -9.07
CA THR A 74 -3.75 -2.33 -8.20
C THR A 74 -3.25 -1.05 -8.87
N ASN A 75 -3.90 0.08 -8.62
CA ASN A 75 -3.49 1.41 -9.09
C ASN A 75 -4.02 2.47 -8.11
N LYS A 76 -3.69 2.33 -6.83
CA LYS A 76 -4.08 3.26 -5.76
C LYS A 76 -3.12 4.43 -5.72
N LEU A 77 -3.60 5.59 -5.28
CA LEU A 77 -2.74 6.68 -4.84
C LEU A 77 -2.41 6.42 -3.36
N ILE A 78 -1.14 6.28 -3.03
CA ILE A 78 -0.65 5.94 -1.70
C ILE A 78 0.46 6.91 -1.32
N GLN A 79 0.45 7.41 -0.09
CA GLN A 79 1.56 8.22 0.40
C GLN A 79 1.66 8.13 1.92
N VAL A 80 2.91 8.11 2.41
CA VAL A 80 3.22 8.22 3.84
C VAL A 80 2.71 9.55 4.40
N GLN A 81 1.90 9.47 5.46
CA GLN A 81 1.37 10.65 6.15
C GLN A 81 2.20 11.05 7.36
N SER A 82 1.74 12.07 8.08
CA SER A 82 2.40 12.60 9.28
C SER A 82 2.50 11.61 10.43
N ASP A 83 1.68 10.56 10.43
CA ASP A 83 1.72 9.42 11.35
C ASP A 83 2.69 8.31 10.92
N LEU A 84 3.45 8.53 9.84
CA LEU A 84 4.46 7.61 9.28
C LEU A 84 3.90 6.30 8.72
N ASN A 85 2.59 6.24 8.49
CA ASN A 85 1.96 5.09 7.85
C ASN A 85 1.57 5.44 6.42
N ASP A 86 1.44 4.41 5.58
CA ASP A 86 0.91 4.55 4.22
C ASP A 86 -0.61 4.73 4.25
N TRP A 87 -1.08 5.78 3.59
CA TRP A 87 -2.50 6.05 3.41
C TRP A 87 -2.88 6.03 1.95
N ILE A 88 -4.06 5.50 1.66
CA ILE A 88 -4.73 5.65 0.37
C ILE A 88 -5.23 7.09 0.29
N LEU A 89 -5.01 7.72 -0.85
CA LEU A 89 -5.40 9.10 -1.14
C LEU A 89 -6.60 9.17 -2.08
N ASP A 90 -7.30 10.29 -2.06
CA ASP A 90 -8.28 10.67 -3.08
C ASP A 90 -7.61 11.34 -4.30
N GLU A 91 -8.43 11.80 -5.25
CA GLU A 91 -7.98 12.50 -6.46
C GLU A 91 -7.38 13.89 -6.17
N ASP A 92 -7.62 14.47 -4.99
CA ASP A 92 -7.00 15.73 -4.54
C ASP A 92 -5.71 15.48 -3.74
N LEU A 93 -5.23 14.23 -3.68
CA LEU A 93 -4.10 13.78 -2.87
C LEU A 93 -4.31 13.96 -1.35
N LYS A 94 -5.56 13.94 -0.89
CA LYS A 94 -5.89 13.96 0.53
C LYS A 94 -6.02 12.54 1.07
N PRO A 95 -5.56 12.26 2.30
CA PRO A 95 -5.69 10.95 2.91
C PRO A 95 -7.17 10.56 3.13
N VAL A 96 -7.50 9.31 2.80
CA VAL A 96 -8.84 8.73 2.95
C VAL A 96 -8.87 7.66 4.03
N GLU A 97 -7.96 6.69 3.95
CA GLU A 97 -7.81 5.65 4.95
C GLU A 97 -6.39 5.04 4.94
N PRO A 98 -5.91 4.51 6.07
CA PRO A 98 -4.62 3.83 6.10
C PRO A 98 -4.69 2.53 5.29
N LEU A 99 -3.62 2.21 4.56
CA LEU A 99 -3.50 0.98 3.78
C LEU A 99 -3.73 -0.27 4.66
N ASN A 100 -3.33 -0.18 5.93
CA ASN A 100 -3.47 -1.23 6.95
C ASN A 100 -4.60 -0.95 7.97
N LYS A 101 -5.78 -0.51 7.51
CA LYS A 101 -6.95 -0.18 8.38
C LYS A 101 -7.30 -1.22 9.45
N ALA A 102 -7.16 -2.51 9.14
CA ALA A 102 -7.39 -3.58 10.12
C ALA A 102 -6.47 -3.48 11.35
N ARG A 103 -5.23 -3.02 11.17
CA ARG A 103 -4.29 -2.78 12.27
C ARG A 103 -4.77 -1.67 13.19
N TYR A 104 -5.27 -0.57 12.63
CA TYR A 104 -5.81 0.56 13.40
C TYR A 104 -7.00 0.13 14.26
N ILE A 105 -7.94 -0.62 13.66
CA ILE A 105 -9.09 -1.18 14.38
C ILE A 105 -8.64 -2.09 15.52
N LYS A 106 -7.69 -3.00 15.25
CA LYS A 106 -7.16 -3.92 16.26
C LYS A 106 -6.51 -3.20 17.44
N LEU A 107 -5.76 -2.13 17.17
CA LEU A 107 -5.06 -1.34 18.18
C LEU A 107 -5.96 -0.30 18.88
N GLY A 108 -7.22 -0.14 18.45
CA GLY A 108 -8.11 0.91 18.97
C GLY A 108 -7.63 2.33 18.67
N VAL A 109 -6.86 2.50 17.59
CA VAL A 109 -6.33 3.80 17.15
C VAL A 109 -7.23 4.36 16.06
N SER A 110 -7.44 5.68 16.06
CA SER A 110 -8.27 6.33 15.04
C SER A 110 -7.64 6.20 13.66
N TYR A 111 -8.46 5.86 12.66
CA TYR A 111 -8.13 5.84 11.24
C TYR A 111 -8.85 6.95 10.47
N ASP A 112 -9.45 7.92 11.16
CA ASP A 112 -10.07 9.09 10.52
C ASP A 112 -8.97 10.08 10.08
N PRO A 113 -8.93 10.49 8.80
CA PRO A 113 -7.95 11.45 8.29
C PRO A 113 -7.85 12.74 9.11
N LYS A 114 -8.94 13.20 9.75
CA LYS A 114 -8.94 14.43 10.56
C LYS A 114 -8.10 14.31 11.84
N ASP A 115 -7.85 13.07 12.28
CA ASP A 115 -7.09 12.78 13.49
C ASP A 115 -5.59 12.61 13.19
N LEU A 116 -5.18 12.76 11.92
CA LEU A 116 -3.77 12.78 11.53
C LEU A 116 -3.03 13.95 12.21
N PRO A 117 -1.79 13.73 12.69
CA PRO A 117 -0.99 14.81 13.27
C PRO A 117 -0.78 15.96 12.28
N GLY A 118 -0.96 17.21 12.71
CA GLY A 118 -0.67 18.38 11.88
C GLY A 118 0.83 18.61 11.61
N ILE A 119 1.71 17.92 12.34
CA ILE A 119 3.16 17.93 12.17
C ILE A 119 3.62 16.48 12.06
N LYS A 120 4.51 16.20 11.11
CA LYS A 120 5.11 14.87 10.95
C LYS A 120 5.77 14.46 12.27
N VAL A 121 5.31 13.36 12.84
CA VAL A 121 5.86 12.85 14.10
C VAL A 121 7.27 12.36 13.83
N ALA A 122 8.20 12.61 14.75
CA ALA A 122 9.53 12.05 14.66
C ALA A 122 9.44 10.50 14.74
N GLU A 123 10.14 9.80 13.83
CA GLU A 123 10.10 8.33 13.70
C GLU A 123 10.30 7.60 15.04
N ASN A 124 11.26 8.06 15.83
CA ASN A 124 11.57 7.49 17.15
C ASN A 124 10.43 7.58 18.18
N VAL A 125 9.60 8.63 18.13
CA VAL A 125 8.49 8.82 19.08
C VAL A 125 7.35 7.86 18.78
N LEU A 126 7.11 7.57 17.50
CA LEU A 126 5.97 6.77 17.07
C LEU A 126 6.24 5.27 17.25
N GLU A 127 7.44 4.80 16.89
CA GLU A 127 7.87 3.41 17.16
C GLU A 127 7.79 3.06 18.64
N THR A 128 8.26 3.95 19.51
CA THR A 128 8.22 3.75 20.97
C THR A 128 6.78 3.60 21.48
N LYS A 129 5.87 4.49 21.04
CA LYS A 129 4.47 4.44 21.49
C LYS A 129 3.73 3.21 20.94
N LEU A 130 4.01 2.83 19.70
CA LEU A 130 3.38 1.68 19.07
C LEU A 130 3.82 0.37 19.74
N GLY A 131 5.12 0.22 20.03
CA GLY A 131 5.65 -0.93 20.77
C GLY A 131 5.02 -1.03 22.16
N GLN A 132 4.90 0.08 22.89
CA GLN A 132 4.25 0.12 24.20
C GLN A 132 2.77 -0.29 24.14
N LEU A 133 2.04 0.09 23.08
CA LEU A 133 0.65 -0.30 22.86
C LEU A 133 0.52 -1.79 22.52
N GLU A 134 1.42 -2.32 21.70
CA GLU A 134 1.45 -3.74 21.33
C GLU A 134 1.77 -4.63 22.54
N GLU A 135 2.75 -4.23 23.36
CA GLU A 135 3.06 -4.90 24.63
C GLU A 135 1.88 -4.89 25.59
N LYS A 136 1.22 -3.73 25.75
CA LYS A 136 0.04 -3.61 26.61
C LYS A 136 -1.11 -4.48 26.11
N PHE A 137 -1.37 -4.51 24.80
CA PHE A 137 -2.43 -5.33 24.23
C PHE A 137 -2.21 -6.83 24.48
N GLU A 138 -0.97 -7.32 24.33
CA GLU A 138 -0.68 -8.73 24.61
C GLU A 138 -0.75 -9.03 26.12
N ALA A 139 -0.31 -8.10 26.97
CA ALA A 139 -0.46 -8.22 28.43
C ALA A 139 -1.94 -8.30 28.85
N ASP A 140 -2.80 -7.42 28.32
CA ASP A 140 -4.23 -7.38 28.60
C ASP A 140 -4.93 -8.67 28.13
N LYS A 141 -4.51 -9.23 26.98
CA LYS A 141 -5.01 -10.51 26.45
C LYS A 141 -4.62 -11.70 27.33
N VAL A 142 -3.38 -11.74 27.82
CA VAL A 142 -2.91 -12.77 28.78
C VAL A 142 -3.70 -12.67 30.08
N ALA A 143 -3.90 -11.46 30.61
CA ALA A 143 -4.68 -11.24 31.82
C ALA A 143 -6.14 -11.67 31.67
N ALA A 144 -6.77 -11.36 30.54
CA ALA A 144 -8.15 -11.78 30.24
C ALA A 144 -8.27 -13.31 30.15
N THR A 145 -7.29 -13.98 29.56
CA THR A 145 -7.26 -15.45 29.46
C THR A 145 -7.14 -16.10 30.84
N ALA A 146 -6.22 -15.62 31.68
CA ALA A 146 -6.06 -16.11 33.06
C ALA A 146 -7.33 -15.86 33.92
N SER A 147 -8.01 -14.75 33.70
CA SER A 147 -9.29 -14.45 34.37
C SER A 147 -10.41 -15.41 33.97
N LEU A 148 -10.49 -15.78 32.68
CA LEU A 148 -11.46 -16.77 32.19
C LEU A 148 -11.17 -18.18 32.72
N GLU A 149 -9.90 -18.58 32.76
CA GLU A 149 -9.50 -19.88 33.32
C GLU A 149 -9.82 -19.97 34.81
N SER A 150 -9.48 -18.95 35.60
CA SER A 150 -9.81 -18.91 37.04
C SER A 150 -11.32 -18.92 37.30
N ALA A 151 -12.12 -18.21 36.50
CA ALA A 151 -13.59 -18.26 36.61
C ALA A 151 -14.18 -19.64 36.25
N ALA A 152 -13.54 -20.40 35.36
CA ALA A 152 -13.96 -21.76 35.01
C ALA A 152 -13.64 -22.78 36.12
N THR A 153 -12.55 -22.57 36.88
CA THR A 153 -12.17 -23.44 38.00
C THR A 153 -13.09 -23.30 39.21
N TRP A 154 -13.69 -22.13 39.44
CA TRP A 154 -14.64 -21.87 40.52
C TRP A 154 -16.06 -22.46 40.29
N ARG A 155 -16.36 -22.92 39.07
CA ARG A 155 -17.66 -23.52 38.71
C ARG A 155 -17.66 -25.06 38.73
N LYS A 156 -16.56 -25.69 39.14
CA LYS A 156 -16.46 -27.14 39.40
C LYS A 156 -16.50 -27.40 40.90
#